data_AF-A0A418RJ19-F1
#
_entry.id   AF-A0A418RJ19-F1
#
_cell.length_a   1.000
_cell.length_b   1.000
_cell.length_c   1.000
_cell.angle_alpha   90.00
_cell.angle_beta   90.00
_cell.angle_gamma   90.00
#
_symmetry.space_group_name_H-M   'P 1'
#
loop_
_entity.id
_entity.type
_entity.pdbx_description
1 polymer ?
#
loop_
_entity_poly.entity_id
_entity_poly.type
_entity_poly.pdbx_seq_one_letter_code
_entity_poly.pdbx_strand_id
1 'polypeptide(L)'
;MHINLSQELEQYLQSKVKTGFYNNASEVVRAAILRMFEEENKLSSLKTAVFIGDEQLDSGEGIPYTQARLDAITANAFANKRQGKKINPDVTS
;
A
#
# COMPACT_ATOMS: atom_id res chain seq x y z
N MET A 1 -24.16 -14.17 12.63
CA MET A 1 -23.90 -13.29 13.79
C MET A 1 -24.78 -12.07 13.64
N HIS A 2 -25.55 -11.71 14.67
CA HIS A 2 -26.40 -10.51 14.65
C HIS A 2 -25.69 -9.40 15.43
N ILE A 3 -25.49 -8.25 14.82
CA ILE A 3 -24.85 -7.09 15.43
C ILE A 3 -25.92 -6.00 15.51
N ASN A 4 -26.18 -5.50 16.71
CA ASN A 4 -27.14 -4.42 16.91
C ASN A 4 -26.40 -3.09 16.70
N LEU A 5 -26.96 -2.25 15.83
CA LEU A 5 -26.40 -0.94 15.52
C LEU A 5 -27.33 0.15 16.07
N SER A 6 -26.78 1.36 16.24
CA SER A 6 -27.63 2.53 16.52
C SER A 6 -28.46 2.85 15.27
N GLN A 7 -29.61 3.49 15.48
CA GLN A 7 -30.49 3.91 14.38
C GLN A 7 -29.76 4.82 13.36
N GLU A 8 -28.86 5.67 13.84
CA GLU A 8 -28.03 6.53 12.99
C GLU A 8 -27.12 5.71 12.05
N LEU A 9 -26.46 4.66 12.58
CA LEU A 9 -25.61 3.79 11.77
C LEU A 9 -26.42 2.96 10.78
N GLU A 10 -27.62 2.50 11.15
CA GLU A 10 -28.52 1.82 10.21
C GLU A 10 -28.96 2.74 9.07
N GLN A 11 -29.33 3.99 9.37
CA GLN A 11 -29.66 4.99 8.35
C GLN A 11 -28.47 5.29 7.44
N TYR A 12 -27.27 5.39 8.01
CA TYR A 12 -26.05 5.56 7.25
C TYR A 12 -25.80 4.39 6.30
N LEU A 13 -25.90 3.13 6.78
CA LEU A 13 -25.76 1.93 5.94
C LEU A 13 -26.80 1.92 4.80
N GLN A 14 -28.06 2.24 5.10
CA GLN A 14 -29.11 2.35 4.09
C GLN A 14 -28.80 3.42 3.06
N SER A 15 -28.24 4.56 3.46
CA SER A 15 -27.84 5.62 2.52
C SER A 15 -26.75 5.13 1.54
N LYS A 16 -25.82 4.29 1.99
CA LYS A 16 -24.78 3.69 1.14
C LYS A 16 -25.35 2.68 0.16
N VAL A 17 -26.29 1.83 0.59
CA VAL A 17 -26.98 0.89 -0.32
C VAL A 17 -27.77 1.64 -1.39
N LYS A 18 -28.45 2.73 -1.03
CA LYS A 18 -29.22 3.57 -1.98
C LYS A 18 -28.38 4.20 -3.09
N THR A 19 -27.05 4.27 -2.94
CA THR A 19 -26.16 4.73 -4.02
C THR A 19 -26.07 3.74 -5.19
N GLY A 20 -26.49 2.49 -5.00
CA GLY A 20 -26.36 1.41 -5.97
C GLY A 20 -24.97 0.76 -6.02
N PHE A 21 -23.99 1.26 -5.26
CA PHE A 21 -22.65 0.67 -5.18
C PHE A 21 -22.61 -0.63 -4.37
N TYR A 22 -23.53 -0.79 -3.42
CA TYR A 22 -23.65 -1.97 -2.56
C TYR A 22 -25.06 -2.56 -2.69
N ASN A 23 -25.15 -3.89 -2.73
CA ASN A 23 -26.43 -4.59 -2.87
C ASN A 23 -27.19 -4.67 -1.53
N ASN A 24 -26.48 -4.69 -0.41
CA ASN A 24 -27.06 -4.83 0.93
C ASN A 24 -26.15 -4.25 2.02
N ALA A 25 -26.71 -4.09 3.23
CA ALA A 25 -25.99 -3.52 4.37
C ALA A 25 -24.80 -4.40 4.82
N SER A 26 -24.87 -5.72 4.67
CA SER A 26 -23.77 -6.62 5.03
C SER A 26 -22.54 -6.41 4.17
N GLU A 27 -22.69 -6.06 2.89
CA GLU A 27 -21.57 -5.68 2.01
C GLU A 27 -20.91 -4.38 2.46
N VAL A 28 -21.70 -3.37 2.87
CA VAL A 28 -21.16 -2.11 3.38
C VAL A 28 -20.35 -2.34 4.66
N VAL A 29 -20.89 -3.13 5.59
CA VAL A 29 -20.20 -3.50 6.84
C VAL A 29 -18.93 -4.29 6.54
N ARG A 30 -18.98 -5.26 5.62
CA ARG A 30 -17.80 -6.02 5.20
C ARG A 30 -16.71 -5.08 4.65
N ALA A 31 -17.07 -4.16 3.77
CA ALA A 31 -16.12 -3.20 3.19
C ALA A 31 -15.49 -2.31 4.27
N ALA A 32 -16.28 -1.83 5.23
CA ALA A 32 -15.78 -1.04 6.35
C ALA A 32 -14.79 -1.83 7.22
N ILE A 33 -15.13 -3.08 7.59
CA ILE A 33 -14.25 -3.94 8.40
C ILE A 33 -12.96 -4.27 7.65
N LEU A 34 -13.04 -4.61 6.35
CA LEU A 34 -11.86 -4.84 5.52
C LEU A 34 -10.93 -3.64 5.52
N ARG A 35 -11.49 -2.43 5.36
CA ARG A 35 -10.72 -1.20 5.39
C ARG A 35 -10.07 -0.94 6.76
N MET A 36 -10.78 -1.20 7.86
CA MET A 36 -10.20 -1.11 9.21
C MET A 36 -9.03 -2.08 9.38
N PHE A 37 -9.20 -3.33 8.94
CA PHE A 37 -8.14 -4.34 8.99
C PHE A 37 -6.92 -3.95 8.14
N GLU A 38 -7.13 -3.40 6.94
CA GLU A 38 -6.05 -2.88 6.10
C GLU A 38 -5.31 -1.71 6.77
N GLU A 39 -6.03 -0.78 7.39
CA GLU A 39 -5.45 0.37 8.09
C GLU A 39 -4.63 -0.06 9.31
N GLU A 40 -5.14 -1.00 10.11
CA GLU A 40 -4.42 -1.58 11.24
C GLU A 40 -3.11 -2.26 10.80
N ASN A 41 -3.16 -3.00 9.70
CA ASN A 41 -1.99 -3.71 9.17
C ASN A 41 -0.98 -2.77 8.48
N LYS A 42 -1.42 -1.64 7.93
CA LYS A 42 -0.53 -0.70 7.22
C LYS A 42 0.50 -0.09 8.16
N LEU A 43 0.10 0.33 9.36
CA LEU A 43 1.03 0.88 10.34
C LEU A 43 2.03 -0.17 10.82
N SER A 44 1.56 -1.39 11.07
CA SER A 44 2.42 -2.52 11.45
C SER A 44 3.47 -2.80 10.36
N SER A 45 3.02 -2.92 9.10
CA SER A 45 3.89 -3.17 7.95
C SER A 45 4.94 -2.06 7.76
N LEU A 46 4.56 -0.80 7.93
CA LEU A 46 5.49 0.33 7.87
C LEU A 46 6.55 0.25 8.97
N LYS A 47 6.14 -0.02 10.23
CA LYS A 47 7.07 -0.17 11.35
C LYS A 47 8.06 -1.31 11.11
N THR A 48 7.58 -2.44 10.61
CA THR A 48 8.43 -3.58 10.25
C THR A 48 9.43 -3.22 9.15
N ALA A 49 9.00 -2.52 8.10
CA ALA A 49 9.88 -2.10 7.02
C ALA A 49 10.98 -1.13 7.49
N VAL A 50 10.65 -0.19 8.37
CA VAL A 50 11.63 0.73 8.98
C VAL A 50 12.63 -0.04 9.84
N PHE A 51 12.15 -0.94 10.71
CA PHE A 51 13.01 -1.76 11.55
C PHE A 51 14.01 -2.59 10.74
N ILE A 52 13.55 -3.22 9.64
CA ILE A 52 14.44 -3.96 8.74
C ILE A 52 15.48 -3.03 8.10
N GLY A 53 15.08 -1.82 7.69
CA GLY A 53 15.98 -0.83 7.14
C GLY A 53 17.05 -0.38 8.14
N ASP A 54 16.67 -0.16 9.40
CA ASP A 54 17.59 0.22 10.48
C ASP A 54 18.62 -0.90 10.73
N GLU A 55 18.17 -2.15 10.85
CA GLU A 55 19.07 -3.31 11.00
C GLU A 55 20.04 -3.46 9.82
N GLN A 56 19.59 -3.21 8.59
CA GLN A 56 20.46 -3.20 7.40
C GLN A 56 21.49 -2.07 7.41
N LEU A 57 21.15 -0.91 7.97
CA LEU A 57 22.10 0.18 8.13
C LEU A 57 23.14 -0.16 9.20
N ASP A 58 22.71 -0.71 10.32
CA ASP A 58 23.59 -1.14 11.42
C ASP A 58 24.52 -2.29 11.01
N SER A 59 24.06 -3.19 10.12
CA SER A 59 24.89 -4.25 9.54
C SER A 59 25.82 -3.78 8.42
N GLY A 60 25.72 -2.51 7.99
CA GLY A 60 26.54 -1.94 6.92
C GLY A 60 26.08 -2.32 5.50
N GLU A 61 24.87 -2.85 5.33
CA GLU A 61 24.25 -3.14 4.03
C GLU A 61 23.74 -1.88 3.31
N GLY A 62 23.75 -0.73 3.99
CA GLY A 62 23.43 0.58 3.42
C GLY A 62 24.30 0.95 2.22
N ILE A 63 23.68 1.45 1.16
CA ILE A 63 24.38 1.98 -0.01
C ILE A 63 24.36 3.51 0.04
N PRO A 64 25.52 4.20 -0.05
CA PRO A 64 25.56 5.66 -0.05
C PRO A 64 24.75 6.27 -1.20
N TYR A 65 23.90 7.25 -0.86
CA TYR A 65 23.13 8.03 -1.82
C TYR A 65 24.02 9.08 -2.47
N THR A 66 24.58 8.77 -3.64
CA THR A 66 25.54 9.62 -4.36
C THR A 66 25.14 9.81 -5.82
N GLN A 67 25.50 10.96 -6.41
CA GLN A 67 25.20 11.26 -7.81
C GLN A 67 25.76 10.19 -8.76
N ALA A 68 27.03 9.81 -8.57
CA ALA A 68 27.66 8.78 -9.40
C ALA A 68 26.92 7.45 -9.36
N ARG A 69 26.31 7.10 -8.21
CA ARG A 69 25.49 5.89 -8.08
C ARG A 69 24.16 6.03 -8.83
N LEU A 70 23.50 7.17 -8.75
CA LEU A 70 22.26 7.44 -9.49
C LEU A 70 22.51 7.40 -11.01
N ASP A 71 23.62 7.95 -11.47
CA ASP A 71 24.04 7.91 -12.88
C ASP A 71 24.25 6.46 -13.33
N ALA A 72 24.91 5.64 -12.50
CA ALA A 72 25.11 4.22 -12.78
C ALA A 72 23.80 3.41 -12.83
N ILE A 73 22.85 3.69 -11.92
CA ILE A 73 21.52 3.06 -11.92
C ILE A 73 20.79 3.40 -13.23
N THR A 74 20.81 4.67 -13.61
CA THR A 74 20.19 5.17 -14.84
C THR A 74 20.81 4.52 -16.09
N ALA A 75 22.15 4.46 -16.16
CA ALA A 75 22.85 3.81 -17.26
C ALA A 75 22.50 2.31 -17.37
N ASN A 76 22.44 1.60 -16.24
CA ASN A 76 22.04 0.19 -16.18
C ASN A 76 20.58 -0.01 -16.65
N ALA A 77 19.67 0.89 -16.27
CA ALA A 77 18.29 0.86 -16.73
C ALA A 77 18.22 0.95 -18.27
N PHE A 78 18.89 1.93 -18.88
CA PHE A 78 18.93 2.08 -20.34
C PHE A 78 19.55 0.87 -21.05
N ALA A 79 20.62 0.29 -20.50
CA ALA A 79 21.24 -0.92 -21.05
C ALA A 79 20.26 -2.11 -21.02
N ASN A 80 19.51 -2.28 -19.93
CA ASN A 80 18.50 -3.33 -19.80
C ASN A 80 17.36 -3.19 -20.82
N LYS A 81 16.90 -1.97 -21.11
CA LYS A 81 15.90 -1.74 -22.18
C LYS A 81 16.43 -2.09 -23.57
N ARG A 82 17.70 -1.79 -23.86
CA ARG A 82 18.34 -2.21 -25.13
C ARG A 82 18.38 -3.74 -25.27
N GLN A 83 18.44 -4.46 -24.16
CA GLN A 83 18.38 -5.93 -24.11
C GLN A 83 16.93 -6.48 -24.06
N GLY A 84 15.91 -5.63 -24.24
CA GLY A 84 14.51 -6.05 -24.23
C GLY A 84 13.92 -6.35 -22.85
N LYS A 85 14.64 -6.06 -21.76
CA LYS A 85 14.12 -6.22 -20.39
C LYS A 85 13.18 -5.06 -20.05
N LYS A 86 12.07 -5.36 -19.36
CA LYS A 86 11.17 -4.33 -18.83
C LYS A 86 11.90 -3.52 -17.74
N ILE A 87 11.93 -2.19 -17.89
CA ILE A 87 12.37 -1.29 -16.83
C ILE A 87 11.15 -0.93 -15.98
N ASN A 88 11.32 -0.83 -14.66
CA ASN A 88 10.29 -0.28 -13.78
C ASN A 88 10.06 1.22 -14.12
N PRO A 89 8.81 1.67 -14.35
CA PRO A 89 8.49 3.08 -14.62
C PRO A 89 9.02 4.07 -13.57
N ASP A 90 9.18 3.65 -12.31
CA ASP A 90 9.71 4.49 -11.23
C ASP A 90 11.18 4.91 -11.46
N VAL A 91 11.87 4.30 -12.42
CA VAL A 91 13.28 4.55 -12.76
C VAL A 91 13.43 5.40 -14.03
N THR A 92 12.36 5.58 -14.81
CA THR A 92 12.41 6.20 -16.16
C THR A 92 11.76 7.58 -16.27
N SER A 93 11.30 8.15 -15.16
CA SER A 93 10.59 9.44 -15.11
C SER A 93 11.55 10.62 -14.98
#